data_AF-A0A9D9HQG4-F1
#
_entry.id   AF-A0A9D9HQG4-F1
#
_cell.length_a   1.000
_cell.length_b   1.000
_cell.length_c   1.000
_cell.angle_alpha   90.00
_cell.angle_beta   90.00
_cell.angle_gamma   90.00
#
_symmetry.space_group_name_H-M   'P 1'
#
loop_
_entity.id
_entity.type
_entity.pdbx_description
1 polymer ?
#
loop_
_entity_poly.entity_id
_entity_poly.type
_entity_poly.pdbx_seq_one_letter_code
_entity_poly.pdbx_strand_id
1 'polypeptide(L)'
;MKKIFRIVVVLVLTAGLFSCRTVKETYSEKTAYSPERTLSYNIENINNLSETNLTQAIVQSKLLMADNPDSETVLALYEGLVGKLQTRFNGYYEKKDYLNALSDYSSLTVLGVPPENITLDKINSGLYTLWTQKNYTSLVSLFERKDNVKAEEGKAPPSEKVSELIEGTVTIWVDRGIRLQQGRGVPERVIGSGFFIEESGYIITNYHVISSEVDPEYEGFSRMYIKLSENDNSRIPAKVIGWDEVLDLALIKAEIKAPYVFSLGSSDDLEVGDIIYAIGSPGGLEKTLTSGIVSSINRRFLSMGSIMQIDAAINQGNSGGPIIDQKGRVQAVVFAGIENFEGLNFAIPVEYLKLILPYLFEGGEVSHPWIGAYGQNYQIVGDTGEISTGAEILYTLPGSPSDLGGITEPVKIVSCNGRKIYSLQDLQNNIISFMPGTIINLTDSEGKDYFISLDKRPDLPGKEILEKDVNERAFIPLFGMKLDYTGGKLWPRYTINSVVPGGIADESGLSVLDPITVRKVDVDEDSGYVFIQFDIKKRKGGYMEVVLALAAPLDSPDYL
;
A
#
# COMPACT_ATOMS: atom_id res chain seq x y z
N MET A 1 60.30 11.56 -47.88
CA MET A 1 59.05 12.17 -47.39
C MET A 1 58.00 12.54 -48.46
N LYS A 2 58.35 12.77 -49.75
CA LYS A 2 57.34 13.11 -50.79
C LYS A 2 56.52 11.94 -51.38
N LYS A 3 56.88 10.66 -51.12
CA LYS A 3 56.12 9.48 -51.60
C LYS A 3 54.98 9.02 -50.69
N ILE A 4 55.08 9.25 -49.37
CA ILE A 4 54.04 8.85 -48.40
C ILE A 4 52.84 9.81 -48.44
N PHE A 5 53.08 11.10 -48.67
CA PHE A 5 52.02 12.11 -48.78
C PHE A 5 51.12 11.91 -50.02
N ARG A 6 51.66 11.38 -51.12
CA ARG A 6 50.87 11.09 -52.33
C ARG A 6 50.00 9.84 -52.19
N ILE A 7 50.37 8.87 -51.35
CA ILE A 7 49.56 7.66 -51.11
C ILE A 7 48.38 7.98 -50.19
N VAL A 8 48.56 8.86 -49.19
CA VAL A 8 47.49 9.28 -48.28
C VAL A 8 46.46 10.16 -49.00
N VAL A 9 46.89 11.05 -49.91
CA VAL A 9 45.95 11.91 -50.65
C VAL A 9 45.11 11.13 -51.67
N VAL A 10 45.64 10.06 -52.26
CA VAL A 10 44.86 9.20 -53.19
C VAL A 10 43.88 8.30 -52.43
N LEU A 11 44.21 7.83 -51.23
CA LEU A 11 43.32 7.03 -50.38
C LEU A 11 42.16 7.86 -49.79
N VAL A 12 42.36 9.15 -49.52
CA VAL A 12 41.30 10.07 -49.05
C VAL A 12 40.38 10.50 -50.20
N LEU A 13 40.87 10.57 -51.44
CA LEU A 13 40.05 10.91 -52.61
C LEU A 13 39.26 9.72 -53.19
N THR A 14 39.69 8.47 -53.01
CA THR A 14 38.92 7.30 -53.43
C THR A 14 37.87 6.85 -52.40
N ALA A 15 38.03 7.20 -51.12
CA ALA A 15 37.01 6.99 -50.10
C ALA A 15 35.84 8.02 -50.19
N GLY A 16 36.06 9.16 -50.84
CA GLY A 16 35.05 10.22 -51.01
C GLY A 16 34.07 10.02 -52.17
N LEU A 17 34.24 8.99 -53.01
CA LEU A 17 33.43 8.80 -54.23
C LEU A 17 32.50 7.57 -54.22
N PHE A 18 32.39 6.84 -53.09
CA PHE A 18 31.46 5.71 -52.94
C PHE A 18 30.40 5.89 -51.83
N SER A 19 30.19 7.11 -51.33
CA SER A 19 29.20 7.39 -50.28
C SER A 19 27.89 8.02 -50.77
N CYS A 20 27.59 7.98 -52.07
CA CYS A 20 26.24 8.24 -52.55
C CYS A 20 25.51 6.91 -52.78
N ARG A 21 25.32 6.13 -51.72
CA ARG A 21 24.10 5.32 -51.65
C ARG A 21 23.00 6.30 -51.30
N THR A 22 22.12 6.56 -52.25
CA THR A 22 20.78 7.04 -51.96
C THR A 22 20.25 6.19 -50.81
N VAL A 23 20.14 6.80 -49.62
CA VAL A 23 19.25 6.31 -48.60
C VAL A 23 17.90 6.33 -49.30
N LYS A 24 17.42 5.16 -49.76
CA LYS A 24 15.99 5.02 -50.02
C LYS A 24 15.35 5.50 -48.73
N GLU A 25 14.50 6.51 -48.82
CA GLU A 25 13.50 6.73 -47.78
C GLU A 25 12.76 5.41 -47.66
N THR A 26 13.23 4.52 -46.80
CA THR A 26 12.33 3.65 -46.07
C THR A 26 11.49 4.61 -45.27
N TYR A 27 10.44 5.13 -45.91
CA TYR A 27 9.15 5.06 -45.28
C TYR A 27 9.09 3.63 -44.77
N SER A 28 9.41 3.44 -43.48
CA SER A 28 8.63 2.49 -42.73
C SER A 28 7.22 2.93 -43.07
N GLU A 29 6.53 2.21 -43.94
CA GLU A 29 5.08 2.31 -43.97
C GLU A 29 4.73 2.20 -42.49
N LYS A 30 4.24 3.29 -41.89
CA LYS A 30 3.56 3.18 -40.61
C LYS A 30 2.61 2.04 -40.85
N THR A 31 2.78 0.93 -40.13
CA THR A 31 1.89 -0.21 -40.24
C THR A 31 0.49 0.37 -40.09
N ALA A 32 -0.22 0.48 -41.20
CA ALA A 32 -1.59 0.95 -41.20
C ALA A 32 -2.36 -0.24 -40.65
N TYR A 33 -2.46 -0.30 -39.33
CA TYR A 33 -3.34 -1.27 -38.69
C TYR A 33 -4.74 -0.90 -39.17
N SER A 34 -5.33 -1.77 -40.00
CA SER A 34 -6.76 -1.65 -40.24
C SER A 34 -7.47 -1.81 -38.89
N PRO A 35 -8.61 -1.13 -38.67
CA PRO A 35 -9.38 -1.31 -37.43
C PRO A 35 -9.64 -2.78 -37.10
N GLU A 36 -9.87 -3.61 -38.12
CA GLU A 36 -10.03 -5.07 -38.01
C GLU A 36 -8.80 -5.81 -37.48
N ARG A 37 -7.58 -5.39 -37.87
CA ARG A 37 -6.33 -5.96 -37.37
C ARG A 37 -6.08 -5.55 -35.93
N THR A 38 -6.35 -4.30 -35.57
CA THR A 38 -6.25 -3.82 -34.18
C THR A 38 -7.22 -4.59 -33.28
N LEU A 39 -8.46 -4.77 -33.73
CA LEU A 39 -9.48 -5.52 -32.99
C LEU A 39 -9.06 -6.98 -32.78
N SER A 40 -8.64 -7.68 -33.84
CA SER A 40 -8.16 -9.06 -33.75
C SER A 40 -6.97 -9.20 -32.79
N TYR A 41 -6.01 -8.27 -32.87
CA TYR A 41 -4.84 -8.24 -31.98
C TYR A 41 -5.23 -8.04 -30.51
N ASN A 42 -6.15 -7.12 -30.23
CA ASN A 42 -6.66 -6.89 -28.87
C ASN A 42 -7.38 -8.13 -28.33
N ILE A 43 -8.21 -8.78 -29.14
CA ILE A 43 -8.88 -10.04 -28.77
C ILE A 43 -7.86 -11.14 -28.44
N GLU A 44 -6.81 -11.29 -29.26
CA GLU A 44 -5.74 -12.28 -29.01
C GLU A 44 -4.99 -11.98 -27.70
N ASN A 45 -4.63 -10.73 -27.46
CA ASN A 45 -3.96 -10.31 -26.23
C ASN A 45 -4.82 -10.59 -24.98
N ILE A 46 -6.12 -10.27 -25.03
CA ILE A 46 -7.05 -10.52 -23.93
C ILE A 46 -7.17 -12.02 -23.65
N ASN A 47 -7.24 -12.86 -24.70
CA ASN A 47 -7.30 -14.31 -24.52
C ASN A 47 -6.03 -14.84 -23.84
N ASN A 48 -4.86 -14.41 -24.30
CA ASN A 48 -3.58 -14.78 -23.68
C ASN A 48 -3.50 -14.31 -22.22
N LEU A 49 -3.95 -13.09 -21.94
CA LEU A 49 -4.01 -12.54 -20.59
C LEU A 49 -4.96 -13.32 -19.69
N SER A 50 -6.07 -13.86 -20.23
CA SER A 50 -7.05 -14.60 -19.43
C SER A 50 -6.50 -15.88 -18.79
N GLU A 51 -5.38 -16.40 -19.30
CA GLU A 51 -4.71 -17.59 -18.75
C GLU A 51 -3.85 -17.26 -17.52
N THR A 52 -3.43 -16.00 -17.35
CA THR A 52 -2.58 -15.55 -16.23
C THR A 52 -3.30 -14.58 -15.29
N ASN A 53 -4.12 -13.68 -15.81
CA ASN A 53 -4.90 -12.68 -15.07
C ASN A 53 -6.31 -12.52 -15.66
N LEU A 54 -7.22 -13.39 -15.22
CA LEU A 54 -8.60 -13.44 -15.71
C LEU A 54 -9.36 -12.12 -15.50
N THR A 55 -9.19 -11.46 -14.35
CA THR A 55 -9.97 -10.27 -13.98
C THR A 55 -9.52 -9.04 -14.75
N GLN A 56 -8.22 -8.93 -15.02
CA GLN A 56 -7.68 -7.92 -15.93
C GLN A 56 -8.15 -8.14 -17.38
N ALA A 57 -8.20 -9.40 -17.85
CA ALA A 57 -8.78 -9.73 -19.16
C ALA A 57 -10.28 -9.37 -19.27
N ILE A 58 -11.04 -9.56 -18.18
CA ILE A 58 -12.45 -9.12 -18.11
C ILE A 58 -12.56 -7.60 -18.21
N VAL A 59 -11.74 -6.85 -17.47
CA VAL A 59 -11.73 -5.37 -17.52
C VAL A 59 -11.39 -4.88 -18.92
N GLN A 60 -10.33 -5.40 -19.53
CA GLN A 60 -9.92 -5.00 -20.88
C GLN A 60 -10.95 -5.37 -21.95
N SER A 61 -11.57 -6.56 -21.87
CA SER A 61 -12.66 -6.92 -22.79
C SER A 61 -13.88 -6.02 -22.62
N LYS A 62 -14.18 -5.56 -21.41
CA LYS A 62 -15.26 -4.59 -21.15
C LYS A 62 -14.98 -3.23 -21.78
N LEU A 63 -13.74 -2.74 -21.70
CA LEU A 63 -13.33 -1.51 -22.39
C LEU A 63 -13.38 -1.67 -23.92
N LEU A 64 -12.86 -2.78 -24.44
CA LEU A 64 -12.94 -3.08 -25.87
C LEU A 64 -14.39 -3.16 -26.37
N MET A 65 -15.30 -3.68 -25.54
CA MET A 65 -16.73 -3.72 -25.81
C MET A 65 -17.35 -2.32 -25.85
N ALA A 66 -16.94 -1.41 -24.95
CA ALA A 66 -17.40 -0.01 -24.97
C ALA A 66 -16.98 0.71 -26.25
N ASP A 67 -15.78 0.40 -26.77
CA ASP A 67 -15.28 0.94 -28.05
C ASP A 67 -15.91 0.29 -29.29
N ASN A 68 -16.48 -0.92 -29.14
CA ASN A 68 -17.03 -1.73 -30.24
C ASN A 68 -18.42 -2.31 -29.88
N PRO A 69 -19.42 -1.45 -29.60
CA PRO A 69 -20.70 -1.87 -29.01
C PRO A 69 -21.51 -2.83 -29.89
N ASP A 70 -21.32 -2.79 -31.21
CA ASP A 70 -22.04 -3.64 -32.18
C ASP A 70 -21.30 -4.96 -32.50
N SER A 71 -20.15 -5.23 -31.87
CA SER A 71 -19.35 -6.42 -32.16
C SER A 71 -19.80 -7.64 -31.35
N GLU A 72 -20.55 -8.55 -31.99
CA GLU A 72 -20.95 -9.83 -31.38
C GLU A 72 -19.74 -10.64 -30.88
N THR A 73 -18.62 -10.59 -31.60
CA THR A 73 -17.38 -11.29 -31.21
C THR A 73 -16.81 -10.77 -29.89
N VAL A 74 -16.83 -9.44 -29.68
CA VAL A 74 -16.31 -8.83 -28.45
C VAL A 74 -17.26 -9.09 -27.28
N LEU A 75 -18.58 -9.04 -27.52
CA LEU A 75 -19.58 -9.40 -26.51
C LEU A 75 -19.39 -10.86 -26.07
N ALA A 76 -19.26 -11.80 -27.01
CA ALA A 76 -19.05 -13.21 -26.72
C ALA A 76 -17.73 -13.47 -25.97
N LEU A 77 -16.67 -12.71 -26.27
CA LEU A 77 -15.41 -12.76 -25.52
C LEU A 77 -15.63 -12.35 -24.05
N TYR A 78 -16.26 -11.20 -23.83
CA TYR A 78 -16.55 -10.70 -22.48
C TYR A 78 -17.42 -11.67 -21.68
N GLU A 79 -18.53 -12.13 -22.24
CA GLU A 79 -19.44 -13.09 -21.60
C GLU A 79 -18.74 -14.42 -21.28
N GLY A 80 -17.89 -14.91 -22.19
CA GLY A 80 -17.10 -16.12 -21.97
C GLY A 80 -16.12 -15.99 -20.81
N LEU A 81 -15.44 -14.84 -20.68
CA LEU A 81 -14.53 -14.56 -19.57
C LEU A 81 -15.27 -14.42 -18.24
N VAL A 82 -16.43 -13.75 -18.22
CA VAL A 82 -17.31 -13.68 -17.04
C VAL A 82 -17.78 -15.08 -16.63
N GLY A 83 -18.12 -15.95 -17.59
CA GLY A 83 -18.44 -17.35 -17.32
C GLY A 83 -17.28 -18.15 -16.72
N LYS A 84 -16.03 -17.89 -17.15
CA LYS A 84 -14.83 -18.46 -16.49
C LYS A 84 -14.73 -18.01 -15.03
N LEU A 85 -15.00 -16.72 -14.74
CA LEU A 85 -14.99 -16.17 -13.38
C LEU A 85 -16.06 -16.81 -12.49
N GLN A 86 -17.28 -17.00 -13.01
CA GLN A 86 -18.35 -17.72 -12.30
C GLN A 86 -17.97 -19.17 -11.99
N THR A 87 -17.29 -19.84 -12.93
CA THR A 87 -16.79 -21.21 -12.71
C THR A 87 -15.72 -21.25 -11.62
N ARG A 88 -14.80 -20.28 -11.61
CA ARG A 88 -13.76 -20.15 -10.58
C ARG A 88 -14.37 -19.90 -9.20
N PHE A 89 -15.32 -18.97 -9.10
CA PHE A 89 -16.10 -18.69 -7.90
C PHE A 89 -16.73 -19.96 -7.31
N ASN A 90 -17.47 -20.72 -8.13
CA ASN A 90 -18.12 -21.95 -7.69
C ASN A 90 -17.08 -22.97 -7.18
N GLY A 91 -15.94 -23.09 -7.88
CA GLY A 91 -14.83 -23.95 -7.46
C GLY A 91 -14.25 -23.57 -6.09
N TYR A 92 -14.06 -22.27 -5.81
CA TYR A 92 -13.62 -21.81 -4.49
C TYR A 92 -14.66 -22.11 -3.41
N TYR A 93 -15.93 -21.82 -3.68
CA TYR A 93 -17.01 -22.05 -2.72
C TYR A 93 -17.17 -23.55 -2.38
N GLU A 94 -17.13 -24.44 -3.37
CA GLU A 94 -17.20 -25.91 -3.18
C GLU A 94 -16.04 -26.45 -2.34
N LYS A 95 -14.83 -25.89 -2.56
CA LYS A 95 -13.63 -26.22 -1.78
C LYS A 95 -13.62 -25.58 -0.40
N LYS A 96 -14.63 -24.76 -0.05
CA LYS A 96 -14.72 -23.96 1.19
C LYS A 96 -13.61 -22.92 1.32
N ASP A 97 -13.04 -22.50 0.21
CA ASP A 97 -12.10 -21.38 0.12
C ASP A 97 -12.91 -20.08 0.04
N TYR A 98 -13.49 -19.70 1.18
CA TYR A 98 -14.47 -18.63 1.21
C TYR A 98 -13.87 -17.23 1.05
N LEU A 99 -12.58 -17.04 1.32
CA LEU A 99 -11.90 -15.75 1.08
C LEU A 99 -11.75 -15.47 -0.42
N ASN A 100 -11.24 -16.44 -1.19
CA ASN A 100 -11.17 -16.31 -2.64
C ASN A 100 -12.58 -16.29 -3.28
N ALA A 101 -13.53 -17.05 -2.75
CA ALA A 101 -14.92 -16.97 -3.19
C ALA A 101 -15.53 -15.58 -2.93
N LEU A 102 -15.19 -14.90 -1.82
CA LEU A 102 -15.65 -13.55 -1.52
C LEU A 102 -15.10 -12.51 -2.52
N SER A 103 -13.83 -12.65 -2.91
CA SER A 103 -13.21 -11.82 -3.95
C SER A 103 -13.93 -11.96 -5.30
N ASP A 104 -14.15 -13.20 -5.76
CA ASP A 104 -14.86 -13.44 -7.03
C ASP A 104 -16.34 -13.01 -6.96
N TYR A 105 -17.01 -13.22 -5.82
CA TYR A 105 -18.39 -12.76 -5.60
C TYR A 105 -18.50 -11.24 -5.71
N SER A 106 -17.55 -10.51 -5.11
CA SER A 106 -17.50 -9.05 -5.16
C SER A 106 -17.31 -8.56 -6.60
N SER A 107 -16.38 -9.18 -7.33
CA SER A 107 -16.14 -8.89 -8.74
C SER A 107 -17.38 -9.13 -9.61
N LEU A 108 -18.04 -10.29 -9.46
CA LEU A 108 -19.26 -10.63 -10.19
C LEU A 108 -20.42 -9.68 -9.88
N THR A 109 -20.53 -9.25 -8.61
CA THR A 109 -21.55 -8.27 -8.18
C THR A 109 -21.32 -6.92 -8.86
N VAL A 110 -20.08 -6.42 -8.87
CA VAL A 110 -19.71 -5.18 -9.54
C VAL A 110 -19.95 -5.24 -11.05
N LEU A 111 -19.72 -6.41 -11.68
CA LEU A 111 -20.01 -6.64 -13.09
C LEU A 111 -21.50 -6.77 -13.41
N GLY A 112 -22.39 -6.71 -12.40
CA GLY A 112 -23.85 -6.78 -12.58
C GLY A 112 -24.39 -8.21 -12.74
N VAL A 113 -23.59 -9.23 -12.39
CA VAL A 113 -23.93 -10.66 -12.53
C VAL A 113 -23.70 -11.41 -11.20
N PRO A 114 -24.32 -10.97 -10.08
CA PRO A 114 -24.12 -11.61 -8.79
C PRO A 114 -24.58 -13.09 -8.85
N PRO A 115 -23.87 -14.03 -8.20
CA PRO A 115 -24.29 -15.42 -8.14
C PRO A 115 -25.70 -15.60 -7.56
N GLU A 116 -26.63 -16.17 -8.32
CA GLU A 116 -28.06 -16.26 -7.92
C GLU A 116 -28.30 -17.11 -6.66
N ASN A 117 -27.57 -18.23 -6.52
CA ASN A 117 -27.84 -19.23 -5.50
C ASN A 117 -26.94 -19.12 -4.26
N ILE A 118 -25.85 -18.37 -4.34
CA ILE A 118 -24.84 -18.25 -3.27
C ILE A 118 -24.75 -16.77 -2.92
N THR A 119 -25.40 -16.38 -1.83
CA THR A 119 -25.40 -14.99 -1.35
C THR A 119 -24.15 -14.69 -0.53
N LEU A 120 -23.83 -13.40 -0.37
CA LEU A 120 -22.80 -12.93 0.55
C LEU A 120 -22.97 -13.51 1.97
N ASP A 121 -24.20 -13.60 2.47
CA ASP A 121 -24.50 -14.17 3.79
C ASP A 121 -24.13 -15.65 3.90
N LYS A 122 -24.28 -16.43 2.82
CA LYS A 122 -23.86 -17.85 2.80
C LYS A 122 -22.34 -17.97 2.86
N ILE A 123 -21.61 -17.11 2.15
CA ILE A 123 -20.14 -17.06 2.19
C ILE A 123 -19.68 -16.71 3.60
N ASN A 124 -20.26 -15.65 4.19
CA ASN A 124 -19.96 -15.21 5.55
C ASN A 124 -20.28 -16.30 6.60
N SER A 125 -21.40 -17.00 6.45
CA SER A 125 -21.76 -18.14 7.32
C SER A 125 -20.76 -19.30 7.19
N GLY A 126 -20.23 -19.52 5.98
CA GLY A 126 -19.17 -20.48 5.70
C GLY A 126 -17.87 -20.14 6.42
N LEU A 127 -17.42 -18.88 6.31
CA LEU A 127 -16.25 -18.36 7.04
C LEU A 127 -16.42 -18.52 8.55
N TYR A 128 -17.56 -18.08 9.09
CA TYR A 128 -17.89 -18.23 10.50
C TYR A 128 -17.78 -19.68 10.98
N THR A 129 -18.35 -20.62 10.21
CA THR A 129 -18.30 -22.05 10.52
C THR A 129 -16.86 -22.58 10.49
N LEU A 130 -16.09 -22.19 9.48
CA LEU A 130 -14.69 -22.60 9.33
C LEU A 130 -13.83 -22.12 10.51
N TRP A 131 -13.94 -20.85 10.89
CA TRP A 131 -13.17 -20.30 12.01
C TRP A 131 -13.60 -20.87 13.35
N THR A 132 -14.90 -21.16 13.53
CA THR A 132 -15.38 -21.88 14.72
C THR A 132 -14.74 -23.28 14.80
N GLN A 133 -14.65 -24.01 13.69
CA GLN A 133 -13.99 -25.32 13.65
C GLN A 133 -12.49 -25.25 13.92
N LYS A 134 -11.82 -24.19 13.44
CA LYS A 134 -10.41 -23.91 13.71
C LYS A 134 -10.17 -23.33 15.12
N ASN A 135 -11.22 -23.05 15.89
CA ASN A 135 -11.18 -22.41 17.21
C ASN A 135 -10.47 -21.04 17.20
N TYR A 136 -10.73 -20.23 16.16
CA TYR A 136 -10.27 -18.84 16.05
C TYR A 136 -11.33 -17.91 16.65
N THR A 137 -11.36 -17.83 17.98
CA THR A 137 -12.39 -17.10 18.73
C THR A 137 -12.38 -15.60 18.45
N SER A 138 -11.21 -15.02 18.19
CA SER A 138 -11.05 -13.62 17.79
C SER A 138 -11.83 -13.32 16.50
N LEU A 139 -11.65 -14.12 15.45
CA LEU A 139 -12.36 -13.97 14.17
C LEU A 139 -13.87 -14.21 14.31
N VAL A 140 -14.28 -15.22 15.07
CA VAL A 140 -15.70 -15.49 15.35
C VAL A 140 -16.36 -14.29 16.04
N SER A 141 -15.70 -13.72 17.06
CA SER A 141 -16.22 -12.58 17.80
C SER A 141 -16.36 -11.29 16.96
N LEU A 142 -15.50 -11.12 15.94
CA LEU A 142 -15.62 -10.00 15.00
C LEU A 142 -16.89 -10.08 14.14
N PHE A 143 -17.35 -11.30 13.84
CA PHE A 143 -18.55 -11.51 13.03
C PHE A 143 -19.84 -11.32 13.85
N GLU A 144 -19.82 -11.68 15.12
CA GLU A 144 -20.98 -11.54 16.02
C GLU A 144 -21.23 -10.09 16.46
N ARG A 145 -20.17 -9.27 16.57
CA ARG A 145 -20.24 -7.89 17.11
C ARG A 145 -20.72 -6.82 16.13
N LYS A 146 -21.46 -7.16 15.07
CA LYS A 146 -22.04 -6.17 14.14
C LYS A 146 -23.12 -5.25 14.77
N ASP A 147 -23.44 -5.40 16.07
CA ASP A 147 -24.40 -4.57 16.79
C ASP A 147 -23.76 -3.53 17.73
N ASN A 148 -24.21 -2.29 17.54
CA ASN A 148 -23.84 -1.04 18.23
C ASN A 148 -23.66 -1.15 19.75
N VAL A 149 -22.47 -0.83 20.27
CA VAL A 149 -22.28 -0.45 21.68
C VAL A 149 -21.30 0.71 21.76
N LYS A 150 -21.81 1.94 21.88
CA LYS A 150 -21.00 3.13 22.17
C LYS A 150 -20.20 2.96 23.46
N ALA A 151 -19.00 3.54 23.53
CA ALA A 151 -18.27 3.70 24.77
C ALA A 151 -19.14 4.49 25.78
N GLU A 152 -19.22 4.02 27.03
CA GLU A 152 -19.78 4.82 28.13
C GLU A 152 -18.61 5.55 28.79
N GLU A 153 -18.78 6.84 29.08
CA GLU A 153 -17.76 7.66 29.73
C GLU A 153 -17.48 7.22 31.17
N GLY A 154 -16.19 7.12 31.53
CA GLY A 154 -15.72 7.77 32.74
C GLY A 154 -15.26 6.90 33.91
N LYS A 155 -14.74 5.68 33.70
CA LYS A 155 -14.00 4.95 34.76
C LYS A 155 -12.88 4.07 34.19
N ALA A 156 -11.68 4.16 34.77
CA ALA A 156 -10.57 3.24 34.49
C ALA A 156 -11.00 1.77 34.67
N PRO A 157 -10.31 0.81 34.01
CA PRO A 157 -10.53 -0.61 34.28
C PRO A 157 -10.39 -0.86 35.80
N PRO A 158 -11.28 -1.66 36.43
CA PRO A 158 -11.11 -2.07 37.82
C PRO A 158 -9.69 -2.62 38.05
N SER A 159 -9.09 -2.35 39.20
CA SER A 159 -7.69 -2.73 39.47
C SER A 159 -7.42 -4.24 39.33
N GLU A 160 -8.41 -5.08 39.61
CA GLU A 160 -8.35 -6.53 39.39
C GLU A 160 -8.24 -6.90 37.89
N LYS A 161 -8.84 -6.10 37.00
CA LYS A 161 -8.71 -6.28 35.55
C LYS A 161 -7.35 -5.80 35.03
N VAL A 162 -6.70 -4.86 35.71
CA VAL A 162 -5.41 -4.30 35.24
C VAL A 162 -4.30 -5.34 35.33
N SER A 163 -4.24 -6.14 36.41
CA SER A 163 -3.26 -7.23 36.52
C SER A 163 -3.49 -8.27 35.43
N GLU A 164 -4.73 -8.68 35.18
CA GLU A 164 -5.09 -9.64 34.12
C GLU A 164 -4.69 -9.12 32.73
N LEU A 165 -4.94 -7.83 32.44
CA LEU A 165 -4.54 -7.20 31.17
C LEU A 165 -3.00 -7.20 30.99
N ILE A 166 -2.25 -6.95 32.07
CA ILE A 166 -0.79 -7.03 32.05
C ILE A 166 -0.31 -8.47 31.85
N GLU A 167 -0.99 -9.47 32.44
CA GLU A 167 -0.72 -10.90 32.24
C GLU A 167 -1.01 -11.36 30.81
N GLY A 168 -1.95 -10.70 30.12
CA GLY A 168 -2.24 -10.92 28.70
C GLY A 168 -1.22 -10.35 27.72
N THR A 169 -0.26 -9.56 28.21
CA THR A 169 0.79 -8.92 27.40
C THR A 169 2.11 -9.67 27.56
N VAL A 170 2.88 -9.76 26.47
CA VAL A 170 4.16 -10.47 26.41
C VAL A 170 5.26 -9.57 25.90
N THR A 171 6.49 -9.84 26.33
CA THR A 171 7.69 -9.28 25.70
C THR A 171 8.06 -10.16 24.50
N ILE A 172 8.17 -9.55 23.32
CA ILE A 172 8.71 -10.21 22.13
C ILE A 172 10.23 -10.02 22.13
N TRP A 173 10.96 -11.12 22.03
CA TRP A 173 12.41 -11.13 22.06
C TRP A 173 12.96 -11.84 20.82
N VAL A 174 13.54 -11.08 19.90
CA VAL A 174 14.20 -11.63 18.71
C VAL A 174 15.71 -11.55 18.93
N ASP A 175 16.34 -12.71 19.05
CA ASP A 175 17.80 -12.86 19.20
C ASP A 175 18.44 -12.87 17.81
N ARG A 176 19.20 -11.81 17.49
CA ARG A 176 19.90 -11.65 16.20
C ARG A 176 21.38 -12.07 16.27
N GLY A 177 21.78 -12.72 17.36
CA GLY A 177 23.16 -13.20 17.56
C GLY A 177 24.11 -12.10 18.03
N ILE A 178 25.30 -12.03 17.43
CA ILE A 178 26.38 -11.11 17.83
C ILE A 178 26.86 -10.35 16.61
N ARG A 179 26.77 -9.01 16.66
CA ARG A 179 27.35 -8.13 15.64
C ARG A 179 28.69 -7.55 16.09
N LEU A 180 29.58 -7.30 15.14
CA LEU A 180 30.86 -6.65 15.40
C LEU A 180 30.69 -5.13 15.35
N GLN A 181 30.86 -4.46 16.48
CA GLN A 181 30.88 -3.01 16.59
C GLN A 181 32.25 -2.55 17.09
N GLN A 182 32.99 -1.81 16.26
CA GLN A 182 34.33 -1.30 16.60
C GLN A 182 35.31 -2.40 17.10
N GLY A 183 35.24 -3.60 16.50
CA GLY A 183 36.08 -4.75 16.89
C GLY A 183 35.64 -5.48 18.16
N ARG A 184 34.47 -5.16 18.74
CA ARG A 184 33.86 -5.88 19.85
C ARG A 184 32.58 -6.58 19.40
N GLY A 185 32.41 -7.85 19.78
CA GLY A 185 31.14 -8.55 19.60
C GLY A 185 30.11 -8.04 20.61
N VAL A 186 29.02 -7.47 20.11
CA VAL A 186 27.90 -6.99 20.93
C VAL A 186 26.67 -7.83 20.58
N PRO A 187 25.93 -8.37 21.57
CA PRO A 187 24.66 -9.03 21.30
C PRO A 187 23.72 -8.12 20.54
N GLU A 188 23.15 -8.63 19.45
CA GLU A 188 22.14 -7.95 18.67
C GLU A 188 20.78 -8.57 18.97
N ARG A 189 19.81 -7.74 19.33
CA ARG A 189 18.46 -8.19 19.66
C ARG A 189 17.46 -7.10 19.35
N VAL A 190 16.25 -7.52 19.00
CA VAL A 190 15.08 -6.66 18.92
C VAL A 190 14.13 -7.04 20.05
N ILE A 191 13.62 -6.02 20.75
CA ILE A 191 12.67 -6.19 21.85
C ILE A 191 11.43 -5.37 21.49
N GLY A 192 10.27 -6.04 21.54
CA GLY A 192 8.96 -5.42 21.40
C GLY A 192 7.99 -5.98 22.42
N SER A 193 6.72 -5.63 22.26
CA SER A 193 5.60 -6.13 23.04
C SER A 193 4.59 -6.81 22.11
N GLY A 194 3.76 -7.67 22.66
CA GLY A 194 2.62 -8.24 21.97
C GLY A 194 1.54 -8.64 22.97
N PHE A 195 0.36 -8.99 22.47
CA PHE A 195 -0.76 -9.38 23.33
C PHE A 195 -1.54 -10.57 22.76
N PHE A 196 -2.05 -11.41 23.67
CA PHE A 196 -2.82 -12.60 23.28
C PHE A 196 -4.20 -12.22 22.74
N ILE A 197 -4.56 -12.83 21.60
CA ILE A 197 -5.90 -12.74 21.00
C ILE A 197 -6.63 -14.09 20.97
N GLU A 198 -5.95 -15.18 21.33
CA GLU A 198 -6.54 -16.52 21.48
C GLU A 198 -5.99 -17.22 22.71
N GLU A 199 -6.82 -18.04 23.37
CA GLU A 199 -6.40 -18.87 24.51
C GLU A 199 -5.28 -19.85 24.14
N SER A 200 -5.23 -20.26 22.87
CA SER A 200 -4.25 -21.20 22.34
C SER A 200 -2.87 -20.59 22.08
N GLY A 201 -2.65 -19.30 22.41
CA GLY A 201 -1.34 -18.67 22.37
C GLY A 201 -1.02 -17.91 21.08
N TYR A 202 -2.04 -17.45 20.34
CA TYR A 202 -1.87 -16.51 19.24
C TYR A 202 -1.74 -15.09 19.77
N ILE A 203 -0.75 -14.35 19.26
CA ILE A 203 -0.32 -13.05 19.75
C ILE A 203 -0.18 -12.09 18.58
N ILE A 204 -0.64 -10.85 18.76
CA ILE A 204 -0.40 -9.74 17.84
C ILE A 204 0.82 -8.94 18.29
N THR A 205 1.63 -8.53 17.32
CA THR A 205 2.81 -7.64 17.47
C THR A 205 2.99 -6.83 16.18
N ASN A 206 4.00 -5.95 16.10
CA ASN A 206 4.39 -5.31 14.86
C ASN A 206 5.28 -6.18 13.97
N TYR A 207 5.27 -5.93 12.66
CA TYR A 207 6.14 -6.58 11.69
C TYR A 207 7.61 -6.22 11.91
N HIS A 208 7.95 -4.95 12.10
CA HIS A 208 9.35 -4.50 12.28
C HIS A 208 10.04 -5.14 13.50
N VAL A 209 9.27 -5.59 14.50
CA VAL A 209 9.78 -6.33 15.65
C VAL A 209 10.26 -7.72 15.25
N ILE A 210 9.58 -8.36 14.29
CA ILE A 210 9.79 -9.75 13.87
C ILE A 210 10.43 -9.88 12.48
N SER A 211 10.71 -8.77 11.78
CA SER A 211 11.04 -8.76 10.35
C SER A 211 12.17 -9.72 9.98
N SER A 212 13.23 -9.79 10.79
CA SER A 212 14.36 -10.72 10.55
C SER A 212 14.02 -12.21 10.59
N GLU A 213 12.84 -12.60 11.09
CA GLU A 213 12.37 -14.00 11.06
C GLU A 213 11.70 -14.37 9.73
N VAL A 214 11.28 -13.38 8.94
CA VAL A 214 10.48 -13.58 7.72
C VAL A 214 11.07 -12.93 6.47
N ASP A 215 11.94 -11.93 6.66
CA ASP A 215 12.66 -11.25 5.59
C ASP A 215 13.63 -12.23 4.89
N PRO A 216 13.42 -12.53 3.59
CA PRO A 216 14.26 -13.44 2.84
C PRO A 216 15.68 -12.89 2.58
N GLU A 217 15.88 -11.58 2.69
CA GLU A 217 17.18 -10.92 2.50
C GLU A 217 18.02 -10.91 3.78
N TYR A 218 17.42 -11.24 4.93
CA TYR A 218 18.14 -11.32 6.19
C TYR A 218 19.04 -12.56 6.26
N GLU A 219 20.34 -12.38 6.03
CA GLU A 219 21.35 -13.45 6.08
C GLU A 219 21.87 -13.80 7.49
N GLY A 220 21.30 -13.20 8.54
CA GLY A 220 21.76 -13.35 9.93
C GLY A 220 21.15 -14.52 10.69
N PHE A 221 21.65 -14.77 11.90
CA PHE A 221 20.96 -15.63 12.86
C PHE A 221 19.74 -14.88 13.39
N SER A 222 18.54 -15.45 13.34
CA SER A 222 17.35 -14.89 13.99
C SER A 222 16.61 -16.02 14.73
N ARG A 223 16.27 -15.78 16.00
CA ARG A 223 15.33 -16.63 16.75
C ARG A 223 14.38 -15.80 17.61
N MET A 224 13.09 -16.01 17.39
CA MET A 224 12.04 -15.38 18.20
C MET A 224 11.63 -16.21 19.42
N TYR A 225 11.47 -15.50 20.54
CA TYR A 225 10.91 -15.99 21.79
C TYR A 225 9.89 -14.98 22.32
N ILE A 226 8.96 -15.46 23.13
CA ILE A 226 8.15 -14.62 24.00
C ILE A 226 8.56 -14.81 25.46
N LYS A 227 8.32 -13.78 26.26
CA LYS A 227 8.39 -13.85 27.72
C LYS A 227 7.07 -13.36 28.31
N LEU A 228 6.58 -14.11 29.30
CA LEU A 228 5.37 -13.76 30.03
C LEU A 228 5.70 -12.74 31.11
N SER A 229 4.81 -11.77 31.32
CA SER A 229 5.01 -10.69 32.28
C SER A 229 5.21 -11.18 33.74
N GLU A 230 4.72 -12.38 34.10
CA GLU A 230 4.94 -12.97 35.42
C GLU A 230 6.25 -13.74 35.57
N ASN A 231 6.91 -14.11 34.47
CA ASN A 231 8.06 -15.02 34.46
C ASN A 231 9.08 -14.68 33.36
N ASP A 232 9.72 -13.50 33.48
CA ASP A 232 10.79 -12.95 32.62
C ASP A 232 11.93 -13.95 32.33
N ASN A 233 12.22 -14.86 33.27
CA ASN A 233 13.32 -15.81 33.13
C ASN A 233 13.04 -16.95 32.13
N SER A 234 11.78 -17.12 31.70
CA SER A 234 11.38 -18.17 30.76
C SER A 234 11.25 -17.62 29.34
N ARG A 235 12.15 -18.04 28.45
CA ARG A 235 12.03 -17.80 27.00
C ARG A 235 11.21 -18.92 26.38
N ILE A 236 10.06 -18.60 25.83
CA ILE A 236 9.17 -19.55 25.18
C ILE A 236 9.31 -19.38 23.67
N PRO A 237 9.72 -20.41 22.92
CA PRO A 237 9.81 -20.31 21.46
C PRO A 237 8.47 -19.94 20.83
N ALA A 238 8.51 -19.04 19.84
CA ALA A 238 7.35 -18.66 19.06
C ALA A 238 7.65 -18.72 17.56
N LYS A 239 6.61 -18.77 16.74
CA LYS A 239 6.70 -18.79 15.28
C LYS A 239 5.84 -17.67 14.70
N VAL A 240 6.30 -17.05 13.63
CA VAL A 240 5.46 -16.15 12.83
C VAL A 240 4.46 -17.01 12.05
N ILE A 241 3.19 -16.61 12.07
CA ILE A 241 2.10 -17.26 11.33
C ILE A 241 1.83 -16.47 10.06
N GLY A 242 1.57 -15.17 10.21
CA GLY A 242 1.40 -14.23 9.11
C GLY A 242 1.85 -12.84 9.49
N TRP A 243 2.18 -12.03 8.50
CA TRP A 243 2.67 -10.66 8.70
C TRP A 243 2.22 -9.73 7.57
N ASP A 244 2.22 -8.45 7.86
CA ASP A 244 1.84 -7.38 6.97
C ASP A 244 2.87 -6.26 7.14
N GLU A 245 3.70 -6.06 6.12
CA GLU A 245 4.74 -5.04 6.13
C GLU A 245 4.15 -3.62 6.00
N VAL A 246 3.13 -3.46 5.17
CA VAL A 246 2.52 -2.16 4.84
C VAL A 246 1.84 -1.53 6.05
N LEU A 247 1.13 -2.34 6.84
CA LEU A 247 0.44 -1.91 8.06
C LEU A 247 1.26 -2.15 9.34
N ASP A 248 2.44 -2.73 9.20
CA ASP A 248 3.35 -3.09 10.28
C ASP A 248 2.70 -3.94 11.38
N LEU A 249 2.03 -5.03 11.00
CA LEU A 249 1.33 -5.94 11.90
C LEU A 249 1.76 -7.39 11.66
N ALA A 250 1.82 -8.19 12.73
CA ALA A 250 2.14 -9.60 12.62
C ALA A 250 1.36 -10.44 13.64
N LEU A 251 1.03 -11.65 13.22
CA LEU A 251 0.45 -12.70 14.04
C LEU A 251 1.52 -13.75 14.31
N ILE A 252 1.80 -14.01 15.58
CA ILE A 252 2.73 -15.04 16.01
C ILE A 252 2.01 -16.08 16.89
N LYS A 253 2.62 -17.26 17.03
CA LYS A 253 2.11 -18.36 17.84
C LYS A 253 3.19 -18.88 18.79
N ALA A 254 2.84 -18.98 20.06
CA ALA A 254 3.61 -19.74 21.06
C ALA A 254 2.78 -20.92 21.56
N GLU A 255 3.41 -22.04 21.91
CA GLU A 255 2.72 -23.23 22.42
C GLU A 255 2.45 -23.14 23.93
N ILE A 256 1.54 -22.23 24.29
CA ILE A 256 1.11 -22.00 25.68
C ILE A 256 -0.39 -21.75 25.76
N LYS A 257 -0.95 -21.86 26.96
CA LYS A 257 -2.27 -21.30 27.25
C LYS A 257 -2.12 -19.83 27.68
N ALA A 258 -2.85 -18.93 27.02
CA ALA A 258 -2.83 -17.51 27.37
C ALA A 258 -3.38 -17.28 28.80
N PRO A 259 -2.69 -16.50 29.65
CA PRO A 259 -3.22 -16.10 30.97
C PRO A 259 -4.47 -15.23 30.86
N TYR A 260 -4.49 -14.34 29.86
CA TYR A 260 -5.59 -13.46 29.53
C TYR A 260 -5.65 -13.27 28.01
N VAL A 261 -6.86 -13.11 27.47
CA VAL A 261 -7.10 -12.89 26.04
C VAL A 261 -7.80 -11.56 25.85
N PHE A 262 -7.21 -10.69 25.03
CA PHE A 262 -7.77 -9.40 24.74
C PHE A 262 -8.95 -9.50 23.77
N SER A 263 -10.02 -8.76 24.09
CA SER A 263 -11.07 -8.46 23.13
C SER A 263 -10.68 -7.28 22.24
N LEU A 264 -10.89 -7.41 20.93
CA LEU A 264 -10.76 -6.28 20.01
C LEU A 264 -12.00 -5.36 20.13
N GLY A 265 -11.76 -4.06 20.30
CA GLY A 265 -12.78 -3.02 20.32
C GLY A 265 -12.96 -2.37 18.94
N SER A 266 -13.09 -1.04 18.92
CA SER A 266 -13.12 -0.22 17.70
C SER A 266 -12.48 1.12 17.99
N SER A 267 -11.49 1.54 17.19
CA SER A 267 -10.96 2.91 17.26
C SER A 267 -11.92 3.94 16.69
N ASP A 268 -12.92 3.52 15.90
CA ASP A 268 -14.04 4.39 15.50
C ASP A 268 -14.83 4.95 16.71
N ASP A 269 -14.74 4.29 17.87
CA ASP A 269 -15.32 4.77 19.13
C ASP A 269 -14.46 5.86 19.82
N LEU A 270 -13.23 6.13 19.34
CA LEU A 270 -12.30 7.06 19.96
C LEU A 270 -12.41 8.46 19.35
N GLU A 271 -12.51 9.46 20.21
CA GLU A 271 -12.41 10.88 19.86
C GLU A 271 -11.12 11.51 20.41
N VAL A 272 -10.72 12.64 19.84
CA VAL A 272 -9.58 13.42 20.35
C VAL A 272 -9.88 13.86 21.78
N GLY A 273 -8.99 13.51 22.72
CA GLY A 273 -9.16 13.75 24.15
C GLY A 273 -9.55 12.52 24.96
N ASP A 274 -9.96 11.42 24.31
CA ASP A 274 -10.32 10.20 25.02
C ASP A 274 -9.12 9.58 25.74
N ILE A 275 -9.36 9.12 26.97
CA ILE A 275 -8.34 8.48 27.80
C ILE A 275 -8.10 7.05 27.29
N ILE A 276 -6.84 6.76 27.06
CA ILE A 276 -6.35 5.45 26.63
C ILE A 276 -5.26 4.96 27.57
N TYR A 277 -5.04 3.64 27.56
CA TYR A 277 -3.94 3.03 28.29
C TYR A 277 -3.11 2.17 27.35
N ALA A 278 -1.79 2.34 27.37
CA ALA A 278 -0.86 1.47 26.68
C ALA A 278 -0.26 0.47 27.66
N ILE A 279 -0.17 -0.79 27.25
CA ILE A 279 0.49 -1.86 28.03
C ILE A 279 1.70 -2.34 27.24
N GLY A 280 2.84 -2.48 27.91
CA GLY A 280 4.04 -2.99 27.27
C GLY A 280 5.18 -3.27 28.25
N SER A 281 6.32 -3.63 27.66
CA SER A 281 7.57 -3.98 28.36
C SER A 281 8.70 -3.02 27.97
N PRO A 282 8.70 -1.75 28.42
CA PRO A 282 9.69 -0.76 28.04
C PRO A 282 11.10 -1.19 28.51
N GLY A 283 12.05 -1.26 27.58
CA GLY A 283 13.43 -1.67 27.86
C GLY A 283 13.59 -3.09 28.41
N GLY A 284 12.56 -3.95 28.29
CA GLY A 284 12.51 -5.27 28.92
C GLY A 284 12.19 -5.24 30.42
N LEU A 285 11.79 -4.08 30.97
CA LEU A 285 11.17 -3.98 32.28
C LEU A 285 9.69 -4.33 32.11
N GLU A 286 9.32 -5.57 32.43
CA GLU A 286 7.96 -6.08 32.25
C GLU A 286 6.95 -5.35 33.15
N LYS A 287 5.66 -5.35 32.77
CA LYS A 287 4.52 -4.82 33.54
C LYS A 287 4.36 -3.30 33.57
N THR A 288 4.54 -2.61 32.45
CA THR A 288 4.27 -1.17 32.40
C THR A 288 2.91 -0.88 31.78
N LEU A 289 2.04 -0.24 32.57
CA LEU A 289 0.83 0.41 32.11
C LEU A 289 1.07 1.92 32.10
N THR A 290 0.92 2.57 30.94
CA THR A 290 0.96 4.03 30.83
C THR A 290 -0.39 4.56 30.37
N SER A 291 -0.87 5.64 31.00
CA SER A 291 -2.07 6.33 30.55
C SER A 291 -1.71 7.52 29.67
N GLY A 292 -2.59 7.85 28.74
CA GLY A 292 -2.55 9.09 27.96
C GLY A 292 -3.91 9.37 27.34
N ILE A 293 -3.91 10.21 26.32
CA ILE A 293 -5.08 10.55 25.52
C ILE A 293 -4.81 10.34 24.03
N VAL A 294 -5.90 10.28 23.26
CA VAL A 294 -5.86 10.45 21.81
C VAL A 294 -5.60 11.92 21.49
N SER A 295 -4.44 12.21 20.90
CA SER A 295 -4.01 13.58 20.57
C SER A 295 -4.46 14.01 19.18
N SER A 296 -4.56 13.07 18.23
CA SER A 296 -5.10 13.28 16.89
C SER A 296 -5.45 11.94 16.26
N ILE A 297 -6.44 11.94 15.39
CA ILE A 297 -6.78 10.79 14.53
C ILE A 297 -6.27 11.03 13.10
N ASN A 298 -6.18 9.97 12.30
CA ASN A 298 -5.95 9.99 10.86
C ASN A 298 -4.64 10.67 10.38
N ARG A 299 -3.50 10.42 11.04
CA ARG A 299 -2.19 10.84 10.54
C ARG A 299 -1.73 9.92 9.42
N ARG A 300 -1.27 10.48 8.30
CA ARG A 300 -0.86 9.74 7.09
C ARG A 300 0.66 9.53 7.07
N PHE A 301 1.15 8.63 7.92
CA PHE A 301 2.57 8.27 8.01
C PHE A 301 2.88 6.87 7.46
N LEU A 302 1.89 5.98 7.38
CA LEU A 302 2.05 4.67 6.78
C LEU A 302 1.95 4.78 5.25
N SER A 303 2.57 3.82 4.56
CA SER A 303 2.43 3.60 3.12
C SER A 303 0.98 3.44 2.68
N MET A 304 0.17 2.78 3.52
CA MET A 304 -1.28 2.67 3.36
C MET A 304 -1.97 2.80 4.72
N GLY A 305 -3.15 3.40 4.73
CA GLY A 305 -3.90 3.62 5.96
C GLY A 305 -3.40 4.81 6.76
N SER A 306 -3.87 4.92 8.00
CA SER A 306 -3.58 6.05 8.88
C SER A 306 -3.24 5.59 10.29
N ILE A 307 -2.56 6.45 11.05
CA ILE A 307 -2.21 6.19 12.44
C ILE A 307 -2.84 7.22 13.37
N MET A 308 -3.11 6.79 14.60
CA MET A 308 -3.51 7.68 15.69
C MET A 308 -2.27 8.27 16.34
N GLN A 309 -2.34 9.55 16.66
CA GLN A 309 -1.36 10.22 17.52
C GLN A 309 -1.85 10.16 18.96
N ILE A 310 -0.95 9.80 19.86
CA ILE A 310 -1.20 9.63 21.29
C ILE A 310 -0.10 10.30 22.10
N ASP A 311 -0.39 10.70 23.34
CA ASP A 311 0.59 11.27 24.27
C ASP A 311 1.02 10.32 25.39
N ALA A 312 0.43 9.11 25.44
CA ALA A 312 0.81 8.10 26.42
C ALA A 312 2.32 7.85 26.34
N ALA A 313 2.98 7.67 27.49
CA ALA A 313 4.41 7.46 27.51
C ALA A 313 4.77 6.12 26.86
N ILE A 314 5.33 6.18 25.65
CA ILE A 314 5.84 5.04 24.88
C ILE A 314 7.37 5.13 24.85
N ASN A 315 8.04 4.01 25.10
CA ASN A 315 9.49 3.86 25.00
C ASN A 315 9.83 2.65 24.12
N GLN A 316 11.11 2.51 23.75
CA GLN A 316 11.62 1.30 23.07
C GLN A 316 11.19 0.04 23.86
N GLY A 317 10.57 -0.92 23.16
CA GLY A 317 10.02 -2.14 23.75
C GLY A 317 8.49 -2.18 23.88
N ASN A 318 7.79 -1.04 23.77
CA ASN A 318 6.31 -1.01 23.78
C ASN A 318 5.68 -1.28 22.40
N SER A 319 6.43 -1.16 21.31
CA SER A 319 5.95 -1.44 19.94
C SER A 319 5.36 -2.83 19.84
N GLY A 320 4.14 -2.93 19.32
CA GLY A 320 3.35 -4.15 19.21
C GLY A 320 2.43 -4.41 20.40
N GLY A 321 2.58 -3.65 21.50
CA GLY A 321 1.70 -3.72 22.67
C GLY A 321 0.30 -3.14 22.41
N PRO A 322 -0.71 -3.53 23.20
CA PRO A 322 -2.07 -3.05 23.02
C PRO A 322 -2.25 -1.65 23.61
N ILE A 323 -3.05 -0.84 22.92
CA ILE A 323 -3.70 0.34 23.48
C ILE A 323 -5.15 -0.01 23.73
N ILE A 324 -5.58 0.16 24.97
CA ILE A 324 -6.92 -0.22 25.43
C ILE A 324 -7.75 0.97 25.88
N ASP A 325 -9.06 0.81 25.75
CA ASP A 325 -10.04 1.68 26.38
C ASP A 325 -10.19 1.38 27.88
N GLN A 326 -11.04 2.16 28.52
CA GLN A 326 -11.46 2.01 29.91
C GLN A 326 -12.11 0.66 30.25
N LYS A 327 -12.59 -0.10 29.25
CA LYS A 327 -13.19 -1.42 29.40
C LYS A 327 -12.17 -2.55 29.21
N GLY A 328 -10.92 -2.24 28.87
CA GLY A 328 -9.87 -3.22 28.56
C GLY A 328 -9.95 -3.81 27.16
N ARG A 329 -10.69 -3.18 26.24
CA ARG A 329 -10.79 -3.58 24.83
C ARG A 329 -9.68 -2.90 24.04
N VAL A 330 -9.06 -3.64 23.11
CA VAL A 330 -7.98 -3.11 22.27
C VAL A 330 -8.56 -2.18 21.22
N GLN A 331 -8.11 -0.93 21.24
CA GLN A 331 -8.47 0.12 20.30
C GLN A 331 -7.36 0.38 19.28
N ALA A 332 -6.11 0.04 19.62
CA ALA A 332 -4.97 0.24 18.74
C ALA A 332 -3.79 -0.67 19.10
N VAL A 333 -2.80 -0.73 18.22
CA VAL A 333 -1.49 -1.36 18.47
C VAL A 333 -0.44 -0.26 18.50
N VAL A 334 0.39 -0.21 19.53
CA VAL A 334 1.50 0.76 19.60
C VAL A 334 2.43 0.54 18.41
N PHE A 335 2.73 1.60 17.66
CA PHE A 335 3.58 1.54 16.46
C PHE A 335 4.99 2.03 16.78
N ALA A 336 5.15 3.35 16.88
CA ALA A 336 6.44 3.99 17.16
C ALA A 336 6.25 5.35 17.83
N GLY A 337 7.31 5.84 18.47
CA GLY A 337 7.47 7.24 18.88
C GLY A 337 8.54 7.92 18.04
N ILE A 338 8.51 9.24 17.92
CA ILE A 338 9.62 9.97 17.27
C ILE A 338 10.74 10.16 18.29
N GLU A 339 11.89 9.52 18.07
CA GLU A 339 13.08 9.73 18.89
C GLU A 339 13.40 11.23 18.90
N ASN A 340 13.46 11.85 20.09
CA ASN A 340 13.64 13.28 20.39
C ASN A 340 12.38 14.16 20.54
N PHE A 341 11.16 13.62 20.40
CA PHE A 341 9.93 14.37 20.71
C PHE A 341 9.11 13.67 21.80
N GLU A 342 9.19 14.20 23.02
CA GLU A 342 8.36 13.71 24.14
C GLU A 342 6.86 13.93 23.87
N GLY A 343 6.04 12.93 24.15
CA GLY A 343 4.59 12.99 23.98
C GLY A 343 4.09 12.93 22.53
N LEU A 344 4.97 12.64 21.57
CA LEU A 344 4.61 12.44 20.17
C LEU A 344 4.78 10.96 19.79
N ASN A 345 3.74 10.18 20.09
CA ASN A 345 3.71 8.75 19.86
C ASN A 345 2.57 8.37 18.92
N PHE A 346 2.68 7.21 18.29
CA PHE A 346 1.70 6.75 17.32
C PHE A 346 1.26 5.31 17.52
N ALA A 347 0.06 5.03 17.01
CA ALA A 347 -0.58 3.73 17.10
C ALA A 347 -1.35 3.40 15.83
N ILE A 348 -1.33 2.13 15.44
CA ILE A 348 -2.13 1.58 14.35
C ILE A 348 -3.54 1.30 14.87
N PRO A 349 -4.59 1.92 14.29
CA PRO A 349 -5.98 1.61 14.59
C PRO A 349 -6.31 0.11 14.55
N VAL A 350 -7.10 -0.37 15.51
CA VAL A 350 -7.54 -1.78 15.55
C VAL A 350 -8.38 -2.16 14.33
N GLU A 351 -8.98 -1.19 13.63
CA GLU A 351 -9.73 -1.39 12.38
C GLU A 351 -8.86 -2.05 11.31
N TYR A 352 -7.61 -1.61 11.18
CA TYR A 352 -6.66 -2.23 10.24
C TYR A 352 -6.33 -3.66 10.67
N LEU A 353 -6.08 -3.89 11.96
CA LEU A 353 -5.89 -5.25 12.48
C LEU A 353 -7.11 -6.14 12.19
N LYS A 354 -8.32 -5.68 12.48
CA LYS A 354 -9.57 -6.42 12.24
C LYS A 354 -9.75 -6.74 10.76
N LEU A 355 -9.35 -5.81 9.89
CA LEU A 355 -9.43 -5.99 8.44
C LEU A 355 -8.52 -7.11 7.95
N ILE A 356 -7.27 -7.14 8.43
CA ILE A 356 -6.27 -8.09 7.92
C ILE A 356 -6.18 -9.39 8.72
N LEU A 357 -6.81 -9.47 9.90
CA LEU A 357 -6.71 -10.63 10.79
C LEU A 357 -7.05 -11.95 10.10
N PRO A 358 -8.10 -12.07 9.24
CA PRO A 358 -8.35 -13.30 8.50
C PRO A 358 -7.15 -13.74 7.65
N TYR A 359 -6.46 -12.81 7.00
CA TYR A 359 -5.31 -13.09 6.14
C TYR A 359 -4.06 -13.44 6.97
N LEU A 360 -3.86 -12.78 8.12
CA LEU A 360 -2.81 -13.16 9.07
C LEU A 360 -2.95 -14.61 9.56
N PHE A 361 -4.19 -15.10 9.75
CA PHE A 361 -4.47 -16.48 10.13
C PHE A 361 -4.30 -17.50 9.00
N GLU A 362 -4.49 -17.10 7.73
CA GLU A 362 -4.14 -17.95 6.58
C GLU A 362 -2.62 -18.12 6.45
N GLY A 363 -1.87 -17.11 6.92
CA GLY A 363 -0.44 -17.16 7.10
C GLY A 363 0.36 -16.67 5.89
N GLY A 364 1.66 -16.49 6.08
CA GLY A 364 2.51 -15.84 5.10
C GLY A 364 2.37 -14.31 5.10
N GLU A 365 2.84 -13.67 4.04
CA GLU A 365 2.74 -12.24 3.83
C GLU A 365 1.32 -11.83 3.37
N VAL A 366 0.71 -10.88 4.05
CA VAL A 366 -0.55 -10.25 3.62
C VAL A 366 -0.27 -9.36 2.42
N SER A 367 -0.93 -9.66 1.31
CA SER A 367 -0.82 -8.87 0.08
C SER A 367 -1.89 -7.79 0.02
N HIS A 368 -1.48 -6.54 -0.22
CA HIS A 368 -2.38 -5.41 -0.37
C HIS A 368 -2.79 -5.18 -1.82
N PRO A 369 -4.05 -4.75 -2.06
CA PRO A 369 -4.51 -4.33 -3.37
C PRO A 369 -3.86 -3.00 -3.79
N TRP A 370 -3.76 -2.82 -5.10
CA TRP A 370 -3.13 -1.67 -5.73
C TRP A 370 -3.85 -1.31 -7.03
N ILE A 371 -4.04 -0.01 -7.29
CA ILE A 371 -4.58 0.45 -8.57
C ILE A 371 -3.53 1.13 -9.45
N GLY A 372 -2.33 1.41 -8.95
CA GLY A 372 -1.27 2.03 -9.73
C GLY A 372 -1.49 3.51 -10.00
N ALA A 373 -2.05 4.21 -9.03
CA ALA A 373 -2.31 5.64 -9.17
C ALA A 373 -1.70 6.46 -8.03
N TYR A 374 -1.55 7.75 -8.28
CA TYR A 374 -1.22 8.76 -7.28
C TYR A 374 -2.25 9.87 -7.33
N GLY A 375 -2.68 10.34 -6.16
CA GLY A 375 -3.71 11.35 -6.06
C GLY A 375 -3.60 12.23 -4.83
N GLN A 376 -4.56 13.13 -4.70
CA GLN A 376 -4.71 14.02 -3.55
C GLN A 376 -6.20 14.16 -3.18
N ASN A 377 -6.46 14.67 -1.99
CA ASN A 377 -7.80 15.15 -1.67
C ASN A 377 -8.12 16.36 -2.55
N TYR A 378 -9.35 16.45 -3.07
CA TYR A 378 -9.85 17.69 -3.63
C TYR A 378 -11.03 18.22 -2.81
N GLN A 379 -11.15 19.54 -2.79
CA GLN A 379 -12.30 20.25 -2.25
C GLN A 379 -12.62 21.42 -3.19
N ILE A 380 -13.84 21.43 -3.71
CA ILE A 380 -14.34 22.51 -4.57
C ILE A 380 -15.52 23.15 -3.87
N VAL A 381 -15.48 24.47 -3.75
CA VAL A 381 -16.63 25.26 -3.31
C VAL A 381 -17.31 25.79 -4.57
N GLY A 382 -18.51 25.30 -4.85
CA GLY A 382 -19.34 25.76 -5.97
C GLY A 382 -19.86 27.18 -5.74
N ASP A 383 -20.38 27.79 -6.82
CA ASP A 383 -20.87 29.18 -6.79
C ASP A 383 -22.02 29.41 -5.79
N THR A 384 -22.75 28.36 -5.45
CA THR A 384 -23.84 28.35 -4.44
C THR A 384 -23.34 28.12 -3.01
N GLY A 385 -22.04 27.90 -2.82
CA GLY A 385 -21.43 27.53 -1.53
C GLY A 385 -21.43 26.02 -1.25
N GLU A 386 -21.93 25.19 -2.17
CA GLU A 386 -21.86 23.73 -2.03
C GLU A 386 -20.41 23.25 -2.07
N ILE A 387 -20.05 22.37 -1.12
CA ILE A 387 -18.71 21.81 -1.04
C ILE A 387 -18.73 20.39 -1.61
N SER A 388 -18.00 20.18 -2.69
CA SER A 388 -17.75 18.86 -3.27
C SER A 388 -16.35 18.40 -2.86
N THR A 389 -16.27 17.22 -2.25
CA THR A 389 -15.00 16.60 -1.84
C THR A 389 -14.87 15.20 -2.44
N GLY A 390 -13.63 14.73 -2.54
CA GLY A 390 -13.32 13.39 -3.01
C GLY A 390 -11.83 13.19 -3.22
N ALA A 391 -11.48 12.21 -4.05
CA ALA A 391 -10.09 11.92 -4.44
C ALA A 391 -9.85 12.39 -5.88
N GLU A 392 -8.79 13.16 -6.11
CA GLU A 392 -8.35 13.53 -7.46
C GLU A 392 -7.12 12.71 -7.81
N ILE A 393 -7.25 11.86 -8.82
CA ILE A 393 -6.15 11.09 -9.39
C ILE A 393 -5.36 12.02 -10.30
N LEU A 394 -4.08 12.22 -9.99
CA LEU A 394 -3.18 13.11 -10.71
C LEU A 394 -2.22 12.37 -11.64
N TYR A 395 -2.05 11.06 -11.42
CA TYR A 395 -1.12 10.23 -12.16
C TYR A 395 -1.61 8.77 -12.15
N THR A 396 -1.49 8.11 -13.30
CA THR A 396 -1.62 6.66 -13.44
C THR A 396 -0.33 6.08 -14.02
N LEU A 397 0.15 5.00 -13.39
CA LEU A 397 1.33 4.27 -13.81
C LEU A 397 1.02 3.51 -15.12
N PRO A 398 1.81 3.66 -16.19
CA PRO A 398 1.62 2.87 -17.41
C PRO A 398 1.55 1.36 -17.16
N GLY A 399 0.55 0.71 -17.74
CA GLY A 399 0.30 -0.73 -17.59
C GLY A 399 -0.25 -1.15 -16.23
N SER A 400 -0.56 -0.21 -15.34
CA SER A 400 -1.19 -0.51 -14.05
C SER A 400 -2.71 -0.69 -14.18
N PRO A 401 -3.40 -1.17 -13.12
CA PRO A 401 -4.86 -1.32 -13.15
C PRO A 401 -5.64 -0.07 -13.52
N SER A 402 -5.19 1.12 -13.08
CA SER A 402 -5.87 2.38 -13.40
C SER A 402 -5.74 2.74 -14.88
N ASP A 403 -4.53 2.62 -15.44
CA ASP A 403 -4.26 2.86 -16.86
C ASP A 403 -5.04 1.87 -17.73
N LEU A 404 -4.96 0.57 -17.40
CA LEU A 404 -5.67 -0.49 -18.11
C LEU A 404 -7.18 -0.49 -17.88
N GLY A 405 -7.65 0.17 -16.83
CA GLY A 405 -9.05 0.47 -16.56
C GLY A 405 -9.58 1.70 -17.30
N GLY A 406 -8.72 2.36 -18.08
CA GLY A 406 -9.08 3.50 -18.92
C GLY A 406 -9.20 4.83 -18.18
N ILE A 407 -8.63 4.94 -16.98
CA ILE A 407 -8.54 6.21 -16.26
C ILE A 407 -7.62 7.16 -17.04
N THR A 408 -8.09 8.38 -17.27
CA THR A 408 -7.29 9.44 -17.91
C THR A 408 -7.14 10.58 -16.92
N GLU A 409 -5.92 10.83 -16.44
CA GLU A 409 -5.67 11.91 -15.49
C GLU A 409 -5.72 13.33 -16.11
N PRO A 410 -6.06 14.36 -15.30
CA PRO A 410 -6.58 14.25 -13.94
C PRO A 410 -8.06 13.83 -13.93
N VAL A 411 -8.46 12.99 -12.97
CA VAL A 411 -9.86 12.59 -12.78
C VAL A 411 -10.27 12.68 -11.31
N LYS A 412 -11.50 13.09 -11.05
CA LYS A 412 -12.06 13.23 -9.70
C LYS A 412 -12.99 12.07 -9.40
N ILE A 413 -12.58 11.18 -8.50
CA ILE A 413 -13.35 10.03 -8.06
C ILE A 413 -14.25 10.44 -6.87
N VAL A 414 -15.50 9.99 -6.91
CA VAL A 414 -16.54 10.30 -5.92
C VAL A 414 -17.20 9.06 -5.32
N SER A 415 -17.00 7.89 -5.92
CA SER A 415 -17.55 6.62 -5.42
C SER A 415 -16.64 5.43 -5.73
N CYS A 416 -16.65 4.44 -4.83
CA CYS A 416 -16.06 3.12 -5.00
C CYS A 416 -17.11 2.04 -4.70
N ASN A 417 -17.41 1.16 -5.66
CA ASN A 417 -18.47 0.15 -5.60
C ASN A 417 -19.84 0.72 -5.17
N GLY A 418 -20.17 1.93 -5.65
CA GLY A 418 -21.39 2.65 -5.31
C GLY A 418 -21.40 3.31 -3.92
N ARG A 419 -20.33 3.13 -3.12
CA ARG A 419 -20.16 3.84 -1.85
C ARG A 419 -19.51 5.19 -2.12
N LYS A 420 -20.16 6.26 -1.66
CA LYS A 420 -19.62 7.61 -1.74
C LYS A 420 -18.32 7.71 -0.94
N ILE A 421 -17.32 8.35 -1.53
CA ILE A 421 -16.06 8.70 -0.87
C ILE A 421 -15.97 10.22 -0.72
N TYR A 422 -15.31 10.69 0.33
CA TYR A 422 -15.14 12.11 0.61
C TYR A 422 -13.68 12.55 0.58
N SER A 423 -12.75 11.60 0.52
CA SER A 423 -11.32 11.83 0.53
C SER A 423 -10.56 10.71 -0.19
N LEU A 424 -9.28 10.95 -0.48
CA LEU A 424 -8.31 9.94 -0.92
C LEU A 424 -8.15 8.82 0.12
N GLN A 425 -8.18 9.17 1.41
CA GLN A 425 -8.10 8.20 2.50
C GLN A 425 -9.32 7.27 2.51
N ASP A 426 -10.51 7.80 2.24
CA ASP A 426 -11.73 7.00 2.14
C ASP A 426 -11.62 6.01 0.97
N LEU A 427 -11.08 6.47 -0.16
CA LEU A 427 -10.84 5.60 -1.32
C LEU A 427 -9.87 4.46 -0.95
N GLN A 428 -8.74 4.78 -0.32
CA GLN A 428 -7.78 3.78 0.16
C GLN A 428 -8.41 2.80 1.14
N ASN A 429 -9.14 3.29 2.14
CA ASN A 429 -9.81 2.47 3.15
C ASN A 429 -10.89 1.56 2.54
N ASN A 430 -11.53 1.97 1.43
CA ASN A 430 -12.41 1.07 0.68
C ASN A 430 -11.61 0.02 -0.11
N ILE A 431 -10.53 0.42 -0.78
CA ILE A 431 -9.70 -0.48 -1.62
C ILE A 431 -9.02 -1.56 -0.77
N ILE A 432 -8.41 -1.21 0.36
CA ILE A 432 -7.65 -2.12 1.25
C ILE A 432 -8.49 -3.29 1.78
N SER A 433 -9.82 -3.18 1.75
CA SER A 433 -10.73 -4.26 2.16
C SER A 433 -10.86 -5.42 1.16
N PHE A 434 -10.29 -5.26 -0.04
CA PHE A 434 -10.34 -6.24 -1.10
C PHE A 434 -9.02 -6.98 -1.26
N MET A 435 -9.09 -8.19 -1.81
CA MET A 435 -7.88 -8.93 -2.21
C MET A 435 -7.38 -8.45 -3.57
N PRO A 436 -6.07 -8.51 -3.83
CA PRO A 436 -5.55 -8.49 -5.21
C PRO A 436 -6.31 -9.46 -6.11
N GLY A 437 -6.54 -9.05 -7.36
CA GLY A 437 -7.37 -9.76 -8.33
C GLY A 437 -8.86 -9.46 -8.21
N THR A 438 -9.34 -8.69 -7.22
CA THR A 438 -10.76 -8.28 -7.17
C THR A 438 -11.04 -7.19 -8.20
N ILE A 439 -12.20 -7.23 -8.86
CA ILE A 439 -12.69 -6.12 -9.71
C ILE A 439 -13.52 -5.17 -8.86
N ILE A 440 -13.19 -3.89 -8.91
CA ILE A 440 -13.96 -2.80 -8.31
C ILE A 440 -14.45 -1.83 -9.40
N ASN A 441 -15.46 -1.02 -9.07
CA ASN A 441 -15.93 0.08 -9.90
C ASN A 441 -15.66 1.42 -9.20
N LEU A 442 -14.92 2.30 -9.85
CA LEU A 442 -14.75 3.68 -9.44
C LEU A 442 -15.64 4.57 -10.30
N THR A 443 -16.40 5.47 -9.67
CA THR A 443 -17.24 6.43 -10.40
C THR A 443 -16.66 7.83 -10.24
N ASP A 444 -16.48 8.55 -11.34
CA ASP A 444 -16.01 9.93 -11.33
C ASP A 444 -17.13 10.96 -11.08
N SER A 445 -16.74 12.23 -10.95
CA SER A 445 -17.66 13.35 -10.74
C SER A 445 -18.61 13.62 -11.91
N GLU A 446 -18.32 13.08 -13.10
CA GLU A 446 -19.19 13.18 -14.29
C GLU A 446 -20.15 11.99 -14.40
N GLY A 447 -20.04 11.01 -13.50
CA GLY A 447 -20.86 9.79 -13.48
C GLY A 447 -20.34 8.68 -14.40
N LYS A 448 -19.10 8.77 -14.87
CA LYS A 448 -18.44 7.71 -15.65
C LYS A 448 -17.88 6.66 -14.69
N ASP A 449 -18.17 5.40 -15.03
CA ASP A 449 -17.69 4.22 -14.31
C ASP A 449 -16.38 3.69 -14.90
N TYR A 450 -15.47 3.28 -14.02
CA TYR A 450 -14.17 2.69 -14.32
C TYR A 450 -14.05 1.36 -13.58
N PHE A 451 -13.97 0.26 -14.34
CA PHE A 451 -13.79 -1.07 -13.78
C PHE A 451 -12.30 -1.34 -13.64
N ILE A 452 -11.84 -1.58 -12.41
CA ILE A 452 -10.42 -1.74 -12.08
C ILE A 452 -10.20 -3.14 -11.51
N SER A 453 -9.31 -3.92 -12.13
CA SER A 453 -8.84 -5.20 -11.57
C SER A 453 -7.66 -4.92 -10.66
N LEU A 454 -7.85 -4.99 -9.35
CA LEU A 454 -6.80 -4.70 -8.37
C LEU A 454 -5.59 -5.62 -8.57
N ASP A 455 -4.37 -5.07 -8.52
CA ASP A 455 -3.12 -5.85 -8.53
C ASP A 455 -2.53 -5.96 -7.12
N LYS A 456 -1.48 -6.78 -6.95
CA LYS A 456 -0.67 -6.76 -5.72
C LYS A 456 0.12 -5.44 -5.69
N ARG A 457 0.10 -4.75 -4.55
CA ARG A 457 0.94 -3.57 -4.32
C ARG A 457 2.43 -3.95 -4.39
N PRO A 458 3.25 -3.22 -5.17
CA PRO A 458 4.70 -3.40 -5.13
C PRO A 458 5.29 -2.85 -3.84
N ASP A 459 6.40 -3.44 -3.40
CA ASP A 459 7.06 -3.07 -2.13
C ASP A 459 7.53 -1.61 -2.14
N LEU A 460 8.04 -1.14 -3.29
CA LEU A 460 8.48 0.25 -3.50
C LEU A 460 7.78 0.85 -4.74
N PRO A 461 6.55 1.41 -4.61
CA PRO A 461 5.80 1.91 -5.76
C PRO A 461 6.53 3.02 -6.54
N GLY A 462 7.26 3.90 -5.86
CA GLY A 462 8.06 4.97 -6.45
C GLY A 462 9.21 4.44 -7.33
N LYS A 463 9.77 3.27 -7.00
CA LYS A 463 10.77 2.60 -7.85
C LYS A 463 10.12 2.12 -9.14
N GLU A 464 8.98 1.45 -9.04
CA GLU A 464 8.25 1.02 -10.25
C GLU A 464 7.89 2.19 -11.17
N ILE A 465 7.49 3.33 -10.58
CA ILE A 465 7.19 4.54 -11.34
C ILE A 465 8.40 5.05 -12.13
N LEU A 466 9.59 5.06 -11.52
CA LEU A 466 10.83 5.47 -12.19
C LEU A 466 11.27 4.51 -13.29
N GLU A 467 11.00 3.21 -13.10
CA GLU A 467 11.38 2.17 -14.07
C GLU A 467 10.43 2.11 -15.27
N LYS A 468 9.15 2.41 -15.06
CA LYS A 468 8.09 2.24 -16.08
C LYS A 468 7.69 3.52 -16.80
N ASP A 469 8.09 4.70 -16.31
CA ASP A 469 7.68 5.98 -16.90
C ASP A 469 8.84 6.96 -17.10
N VAL A 470 8.59 8.01 -17.87
CA VAL A 470 9.54 9.09 -18.12
C VAL A 470 9.52 10.12 -16.99
N ASN A 471 10.67 10.78 -16.74
CA ASN A 471 10.82 11.80 -15.69
C ASN A 471 9.73 12.88 -15.74
N GLU A 472 9.26 13.24 -16.94
CA GLU A 472 8.21 14.22 -17.18
C GLU A 472 6.92 13.95 -16.42
N ARG A 473 6.57 12.67 -16.26
CA ARG A 473 5.38 12.21 -15.54
C ARG A 473 5.75 11.63 -14.17
N ALA A 474 6.81 10.83 -14.07
CA ALA A 474 7.25 10.21 -12.82
C ALA A 474 7.53 11.22 -11.69
N PHE A 475 7.91 12.45 -12.03
CA PHE A 475 8.16 13.48 -11.02
C PHE A 475 6.88 14.03 -10.37
N ILE A 476 5.69 13.75 -10.91
CA ILE A 476 4.41 14.09 -10.28
C ILE A 476 4.24 13.29 -8.96
N PRO A 477 4.18 11.95 -8.97
CA PRO A 477 4.02 11.15 -7.76
C PRO A 477 5.22 11.18 -6.81
N LEU A 478 6.43 11.50 -7.30
CA LEU A 478 7.64 11.50 -6.48
C LEU A 478 7.92 12.87 -5.86
N PHE A 479 7.86 13.93 -6.66
CA PHE A 479 8.29 15.28 -6.24
C PHE A 479 7.17 16.31 -6.30
N GLY A 480 5.96 15.95 -6.72
CA GLY A 480 4.85 16.89 -6.86
C GLY A 480 5.07 17.90 -7.98
N MET A 481 5.77 17.55 -9.07
CA MET A 481 5.95 18.43 -10.22
C MET A 481 5.86 17.72 -11.57
N LYS A 482 5.13 18.31 -12.50
CA LYS A 482 5.09 17.88 -13.91
C LYS A 482 6.13 18.66 -14.70
N LEU A 483 6.84 17.99 -15.60
CA LEU A 483 7.89 18.62 -16.41
C LEU A 483 7.57 18.58 -17.90
N ASP A 484 7.97 19.63 -18.61
CA ASP A 484 8.02 19.66 -20.07
C ASP A 484 9.48 19.58 -20.55
N TYR A 485 9.82 18.59 -21.37
CA TYR A 485 11.16 18.46 -21.92
C TYR A 485 11.48 19.60 -22.90
N THR A 486 12.64 20.23 -22.73
CA THR A 486 13.09 21.39 -23.52
C THR A 486 14.41 21.13 -24.26
N GLY A 487 14.88 19.88 -24.28
CA GLY A 487 16.14 19.49 -24.91
C GLY A 487 17.28 19.32 -23.90
N GLY A 488 18.50 19.16 -24.40
CA GLY A 488 19.68 18.96 -23.56
C GLY A 488 20.61 17.91 -24.16
N LYS A 489 21.89 18.26 -24.36
CA LYS A 489 22.85 17.36 -25.01
C LYS A 489 23.60 16.48 -24.01
N LEU A 490 24.05 17.07 -22.90
CA LEU A 490 24.80 16.38 -21.86
C LEU A 490 23.91 16.00 -20.67
N TRP A 491 22.92 16.83 -20.39
CA TRP A 491 21.92 16.61 -19.34
C TRP A 491 20.55 17.08 -19.85
N PRO A 492 19.48 16.34 -19.54
CA PRO A 492 18.14 16.70 -19.96
C PRO A 492 17.68 17.97 -19.23
N ARG A 493 17.06 18.89 -19.98
CA ARG A 493 16.52 20.15 -19.49
C ARG A 493 15.01 20.13 -19.60
N TYR A 494 14.38 20.71 -18.60
CA TYR A 494 12.95 20.79 -18.51
C TYR A 494 12.50 22.17 -18.08
N THR A 495 11.22 22.44 -18.26
CA THR A 495 10.51 23.53 -17.59
C THR A 495 9.43 22.91 -16.71
N ILE A 496 9.27 23.42 -15.49
CA ILE A 496 8.18 22.98 -14.60
C ILE A 496 6.85 23.43 -15.19
N ASN A 497 5.99 22.48 -15.56
CA ASN A 497 4.67 22.72 -16.14
C ASN A 497 3.62 22.98 -15.06
N SER A 498 3.59 22.13 -14.03
CA SER A 498 2.70 22.25 -12.88
C SER A 498 3.41 21.83 -11.59
N VAL A 499 2.90 22.32 -10.47
CA VAL A 499 3.34 21.98 -9.11
C VAL A 499 2.10 21.55 -8.32
N VAL A 500 2.18 20.39 -7.67
CA VAL A 500 1.14 19.83 -6.81
C VAL A 500 1.20 20.57 -5.47
N PRO A 501 0.12 21.25 -5.04
CA PRO A 501 0.09 21.97 -3.77
C PRO A 501 0.41 21.06 -2.58
N GLY A 502 1.29 21.51 -1.69
CA GLY A 502 1.74 20.71 -0.53
C GLY A 502 2.66 19.53 -0.88
N GLY A 503 2.98 19.32 -2.17
CA GLY A 503 4.00 18.36 -2.57
C GLY A 503 5.42 18.89 -2.35
N ILE A 504 6.41 18.00 -2.46
CA ILE A 504 7.84 18.31 -2.18
C ILE A 504 8.34 19.52 -2.98
N ALA A 505 7.95 19.64 -4.26
CA ALA A 505 8.31 20.78 -5.10
C ALA A 505 7.72 22.10 -4.59
N ASP A 506 6.47 22.10 -4.12
CA ASP A 506 5.80 23.28 -3.56
C ASP A 506 6.49 23.73 -2.26
N GLU A 507 6.70 22.78 -1.34
CA GLU A 507 7.37 23.03 -0.06
C GLU A 507 8.83 23.50 -0.23
N SER A 508 9.49 23.04 -1.29
CA SER A 508 10.84 23.49 -1.67
C SER A 508 10.87 24.85 -2.38
N GLY A 509 9.70 25.46 -2.57
CA GLY A 509 9.52 26.76 -3.22
C GLY A 509 9.93 26.74 -4.69
N LEU A 510 9.69 25.62 -5.38
CA LEU A 510 9.74 25.57 -6.84
C LEU A 510 8.49 26.23 -7.42
N SER A 511 8.55 26.64 -8.69
CA SER A 511 7.41 27.30 -9.31
C SER A 511 7.27 26.93 -10.78
N VAL A 512 6.02 27.00 -11.25
CA VAL A 512 5.67 26.86 -12.66
C VAL A 512 6.54 27.81 -13.50
N LEU A 513 7.04 27.28 -14.62
CA LEU A 513 7.99 27.89 -15.55
C LEU A 513 9.43 28.09 -15.04
N ASP A 514 9.81 27.55 -13.88
CA ASP A 514 11.23 27.45 -13.53
C ASP A 514 11.92 26.45 -14.48
N PRO A 515 13.03 26.82 -15.15
CA PRO A 515 13.80 25.89 -15.94
C PRO A 515 14.72 25.08 -15.04
N ILE A 516 14.73 23.75 -15.24
CA ILE A 516 15.57 22.82 -14.50
C ILE A 516 16.46 22.02 -15.45
N THR A 517 17.67 21.68 -15.01
CA THR A 517 18.56 20.72 -15.70
C THR A 517 18.85 19.59 -14.73
N VAL A 518 18.30 18.40 -15.01
CA VAL A 518 18.46 17.25 -14.12
C VAL A 518 19.86 16.68 -14.28
N ARG A 519 20.63 16.67 -13.19
CA ARG A 519 22.02 16.20 -13.13
C ARG A 519 22.10 14.72 -12.80
N LYS A 520 21.31 14.30 -11.82
CA LYS A 520 21.31 12.95 -11.27
C LYS A 520 19.91 12.62 -10.72
N VAL A 521 19.51 11.36 -10.92
CA VAL A 521 18.42 10.70 -10.20
C VAL A 521 19.07 9.46 -9.58
N ASP A 522 18.98 9.30 -8.28
CA ASP A 522 19.66 8.26 -7.51
C ASP A 522 18.63 7.58 -6.61
N VAL A 523 18.41 6.29 -6.83
CA VAL A 523 17.51 5.47 -6.02
C VAL A 523 18.35 4.75 -4.98
N ASP A 524 18.00 4.91 -3.72
CA ASP A 524 18.60 4.21 -2.59
C ASP A 524 17.50 3.33 -1.97
N GLU A 525 17.50 2.06 -2.38
CA GLU A 525 16.49 1.08 -1.98
C GLU A 525 16.60 0.75 -0.49
N ASP A 526 17.82 0.69 0.04
CA ASP A 526 18.09 0.39 1.46
C ASP A 526 17.49 1.46 2.38
N SER A 527 17.52 2.73 1.97
CA SER A 527 16.89 3.82 2.72
C SER A 527 15.43 4.05 2.34
N GLY A 528 14.96 3.50 1.21
CA GLY A 528 13.62 3.73 0.68
C GLY A 528 13.42 5.13 0.10
N TYR A 529 14.48 5.78 -0.40
CA TYR A 529 14.42 7.15 -0.93
C TYR A 529 14.95 7.25 -2.36
N VAL A 530 14.42 8.22 -3.11
CA VAL A 530 15.01 8.74 -4.34
C VAL A 530 15.52 10.16 -4.13
N PHE A 531 16.74 10.40 -4.58
CA PHE A 531 17.39 11.71 -4.57
C PHE A 531 17.52 12.24 -5.99
N ILE A 532 17.09 13.48 -6.20
CA ILE A 532 17.36 14.20 -7.44
C ILE A 532 18.28 15.36 -7.18
N GLN A 533 19.22 15.57 -8.09
CA GLN A 533 20.04 16.77 -8.13
C GLN A 533 19.80 17.49 -9.45
N PHE A 534 19.52 18.79 -9.40
CA PHE A 534 19.28 19.59 -10.60
C PHE A 534 19.77 21.03 -10.44
N ASP A 535 20.13 21.64 -11.56
CA ASP A 535 20.34 23.08 -11.63
C ASP A 535 19.01 23.76 -11.91
N ILE A 536 18.74 24.88 -11.25
CA ILE A 536 17.52 25.67 -11.44
C ILE A 536 17.84 27.15 -11.53
N LYS A 537 17.08 27.87 -12.37
CA LYS A 537 17.03 29.35 -12.35
C LYS A 537 15.73 29.80 -11.71
N LYS A 538 15.75 30.05 -10.40
CA LYS A 538 14.51 30.40 -9.67
C LYS A 538 13.99 31.75 -10.15
N ARG A 539 12.84 31.78 -10.84
CA ARG A 539 12.25 33.03 -11.34
C ARG A 539 11.85 33.96 -10.21
N LYS A 540 11.22 33.41 -9.16
CA LYS A 540 10.84 34.16 -7.94
C LYS A 540 12.04 34.61 -7.11
N GLY A 541 13.21 34.00 -7.30
CA GLY A 541 14.46 34.36 -6.63
C GLY A 541 15.35 35.33 -7.44
N GLY A 542 14.81 36.01 -8.46
CA GLY A 542 15.59 36.93 -9.29
C GLY A 542 16.51 36.24 -10.31
N TYR A 543 16.14 35.04 -10.77
CA TYR A 543 16.91 34.23 -11.73
C TYR A 543 18.28 33.76 -11.22
N MET A 544 18.46 33.66 -9.90
CA MET A 544 19.65 33.03 -9.35
C MET A 544 19.75 31.57 -9.80
N GLU A 545 20.91 31.22 -10.36
CA GLU A 545 21.29 29.84 -10.62
C GLU A 545 21.74 29.20 -9.31
N VAL A 546 21.04 28.14 -8.92
CA VAL A 546 21.40 27.32 -7.76
C VAL A 546 21.34 25.85 -8.14
N VAL A 547 22.18 25.06 -7.50
CA VAL A 547 22.08 23.60 -7.52
C VAL A 547 21.22 23.21 -6.32
N LEU A 548 20.13 22.50 -6.58
CA LEU A 548 19.27 21.95 -5.53
C LEU A 548 19.34 20.43 -5.57
N ALA A 549 19.16 19.84 -4.38
CA ALA A 549 18.90 18.43 -4.23
C ALA A 549 17.58 18.25 -3.48
N LEU A 550 16.71 17.37 -3.98
CA LEU A 550 15.48 16.97 -3.32
C LEU A 550 15.53 15.48 -3.04
N ALA A 551 14.92 15.07 -1.94
CA ALA A 551 14.71 13.68 -1.59
C ALA A 551 13.20 13.43 -1.54
N ALA A 552 12.77 12.28 -2.03
CA ALA A 552 11.40 11.79 -1.89
C ALA A 552 11.42 10.34 -1.43
N PRO A 553 10.50 9.92 -0.54
CA PRO A 553 10.36 8.51 -0.24
C PRO A 553 9.86 7.76 -1.48
N LEU A 554 10.30 6.51 -1.64
CA LEU A 554 9.84 5.59 -2.69
C LEU A 554 8.48 5.01 -2.38
N ASP A 555 7.95 5.24 -1.18
CA ASP A 555 6.57 4.94 -0.83
C ASP A 555 5.90 6.19 -0.24
N SER A 556 4.61 6.35 -0.51
CA SER A 556 3.85 7.54 -0.15
C SER A 556 2.44 7.18 0.26
N PRO A 557 1.87 7.83 1.28
CA PRO A 557 0.47 7.65 1.63
C PRO A 557 -0.48 8.06 0.50
N ASP A 558 -0.02 8.79 -0.53
CA ASP A 558 -0.82 9.25 -1.67
C ASP A 558 -0.92 8.23 -2.82
N TYR A 559 -0.24 7.09 -2.68
CA TYR A 559 -0.24 5.97 -3.62
C TYR A 559 -1.45 5.05 -3.42
N LEU A 560 -2.14 4.73 -4.52
CA LEU A 560 -3.37 3.92 -4.57
C LEU A 560 -3.21 2.60 -5.31
#